data_AF-A0A949PHS3-F1
#
_entry.id   AF-A0A949PHS3-F1
#
_cell.length_a   1.000
_cell.length_b   1.000
_cell.length_c   1.000
_cell.angle_alpha   90.00
_cell.angle_beta   90.00
_cell.angle_gamma   90.00
#
_symmetry.space_group_name_H-M   'P 1'
#
loop_
_entity.id
_entity.type
_entity.pdbx_description
1 polymer ?
#
loop_
_entity_poly.entity_id
_entity_poly.type
_entity_poly.pdbx_seq_one_letter_code
_entity_poly.pdbx_strand_id
1 'polypeptide(L)'
;MSEKPKNTIAKTTLLAHGQMVIPLAVIGLPVNIYIPPFYGDTLGLDLALVGFILFAARLTDVVTDPLVGRLSDLTKTRWGRRRPWVLAGVPMMMMASYLLFFPPEIVSVWYLLSSVML
;
A
#
# COMPACT_ATOMS: atom_id res chain seq x y z
N MET A 1 -0.68 -29.68 36.24
CA MET A 1 0.69 -29.34 35.76
C MET A 1 0.52 -28.43 34.56
N SER A 2 0.49 -27.10 34.77
CA SER A 2 0.27 -26.13 33.68
C SER A 2 1.64 -25.78 33.07
N GLU A 3 1.93 -26.32 31.88
CA GLU A 3 3.12 -25.96 31.13
C GLU A 3 3.02 -24.48 30.73
N LYS A 4 3.91 -23.65 31.29
CA LYS A 4 4.07 -22.26 30.85
C LYS A 4 4.56 -22.26 29.40
N PRO A 5 3.90 -21.56 28.47
CA PRO A 5 4.33 -21.52 27.08
C PRO A 5 5.73 -20.88 27.00
N LYS A 6 6.71 -21.73 26.68
CA LYS A 6 8.12 -21.38 26.55
C LYS A 6 8.35 -20.84 25.14
N ASN A 7 8.10 -19.54 24.96
CA ASN A 7 8.72 -18.70 23.91
C ASN A 7 8.27 -17.24 24.09
N THR A 8 8.82 -16.55 25.09
CA THR A 8 8.64 -15.11 25.24
C THR A 8 9.42 -14.41 24.12
N ILE A 9 8.71 -13.89 23.11
CA ILE A 9 9.31 -13.16 21.99
C ILE A 9 10.00 -11.90 22.55
N ALA A 10 11.21 -11.59 22.09
CA ALA A 10 11.92 -10.39 22.50
C ALA A 10 11.09 -9.13 22.17
N LYS A 11 10.99 -8.19 23.12
CA LYS A 11 10.24 -6.92 22.94
C LYS A 11 10.71 -6.15 21.69
N THR A 12 12.02 -6.22 21.38
CA THR A 12 12.61 -5.62 20.18
C THR A 12 12.08 -6.25 18.89
N THR A 13 11.88 -7.57 18.83
CA THR A 13 11.28 -8.24 17.67
C THR A 13 9.81 -7.86 17.50
N LEU A 14 9.09 -7.70 18.61
CA LEU A 14 7.70 -7.25 18.59
C LEU A 14 7.59 -5.81 18.05
N LEU A 15 8.45 -4.91 18.53
CA LEU A 15 8.53 -3.53 18.04
C LEU A 15 8.97 -3.49 16.57
N ALA A 16 9.95 -4.30 16.18
CA ALA A 16 10.47 -4.36 14.82
C ALA A 16 9.46 -4.95 13.81
N HIS A 17 8.47 -5.71 14.26
CA HIS A 17 7.32 -6.10 13.44
C HIS A 17 6.25 -5.01 13.40
N GLY A 18 5.93 -4.37 14.53
CA GLY A 18 4.93 -3.31 14.59
C GLY A 18 5.29 -2.07 13.77
N GLN A 19 6.58 -1.73 13.68
CA GLN A 19 7.05 -0.56 12.93
C GLN A 19 6.74 -0.62 11.42
N MET A 20 6.46 -1.80 10.85
CA MET A 20 6.15 -1.93 9.42
C MET A 20 4.87 -1.19 9.01
N VAL A 21 4.01 -0.85 9.98
CA VAL A 21 2.80 -0.05 9.73
C VAL A 21 3.10 1.43 9.52
N ILE A 22 4.21 1.94 10.09
CA ILE A 22 4.51 3.38 10.07
C ILE A 22 4.70 3.89 8.64
N PRO A 23 5.56 3.29 7.78
CA PRO A 23 5.72 3.77 6.40
C PRO A 23 4.42 3.69 5.60
N LEU A 24 3.61 2.66 5.85
CA LEU A 24 2.34 2.45 5.17
C LEU A 24 1.33 3.56 5.52
N ALA A 25 1.27 3.95 6.79
CA ALA A 25 0.42 5.04 7.26
C ALA A 25 0.88 6.42 6.77
N VAL A 26 2.20 6.65 6.73
CA VAL A 26 2.79 7.91 6.24
C VAL A 26 2.41 8.20 4.78
N ILE A 27 2.31 7.16 3.94
CA ILE A 27 1.89 7.30 2.54
C ILE A 27 0.36 7.29 2.43
N GLY A 28 -0.31 6.35 3.11
CA GLY A 28 -1.76 6.14 2.93
C GLY A 28 -2.63 7.31 3.39
N LEU A 29 -2.21 8.06 4.41
CA LEU A 29 -2.97 9.21 4.91
C LEU A 29 -3.02 10.37 3.89
N PRO A 30 -1.88 10.88 3.38
CA PRO A 30 -1.86 11.84 2.29
C PRO A 30 -2.64 11.37 1.06
N VAL A 31 -2.54 10.09 0.68
CA VAL A 31 -3.27 9.56 -0.49
C VAL A 31 -4.77 9.72 -0.35
N ASN A 32 -5.33 9.48 0.85
CA ASN A 32 -6.77 9.60 1.06
C ASN A 32 -7.26 11.04 1.27
N ILE A 33 -6.41 11.91 1.82
CA ILE A 33 -6.83 13.26 2.25
C ILE A 33 -6.45 14.32 1.22
N TYR A 34 -5.26 14.22 0.63
CA TYR A 34 -4.68 15.25 -0.22
C TYR A 34 -4.97 15.04 -1.71
N ILE A 35 -4.94 13.81 -2.19
CA ILE A 35 -5.07 13.50 -3.63
C ILE A 35 -6.43 13.91 -4.22
N PRO A 36 -7.59 13.62 -3.59
CA PRO A 36 -8.87 14.03 -4.17
C PRO A 36 -8.99 15.55 -4.42
N PRO A 37 -8.75 16.44 -3.42
CA PRO A 37 -8.83 17.88 -3.66
C PRO A 37 -7.68 18.39 -4.55
N PHE A 38 -6.49 17.78 -4.51
CA PHE A 38 -5.41 18.17 -5.41
C PHE A 38 -5.77 17.93 -6.89
N TYR A 39 -6.23 16.73 -7.24
CA TYR A 39 -6.59 16.41 -8.63
C TYR A 39 -7.89 17.09 -9.09
N GLY A 40 -8.84 17.33 -8.17
CA GLY A 40 -10.06 18.07 -8.46
C GLY A 40 -9.84 19.58 -8.61
N ASP A 41 -9.29 20.21 -7.58
CA ASP A 41 -9.26 21.69 -7.49
C ASP A 41 -8.05 22.30 -8.21
N THR A 42 -6.89 21.63 -8.23
CA THR A 42 -5.67 22.21 -8.84
C THR A 42 -5.45 21.79 -10.29
N LEU A 43 -5.81 20.54 -10.63
CA LEU A 43 -5.66 19.99 -11.98
C LEU A 43 -6.96 20.03 -12.80
N GLY A 44 -8.08 20.43 -12.17
CA GLY A 44 -9.35 20.65 -12.86
C GLY A 44 -10.03 19.37 -13.36
N LEU A 45 -9.69 18.19 -12.81
CA LEU A 45 -10.42 16.96 -13.14
C LEU A 45 -11.79 16.97 -12.47
N ASP A 46 -12.78 16.38 -13.13
CA ASP A 46 -14.10 16.20 -12.54
C ASP A 46 -13.99 15.39 -11.23
N LEU A 47 -14.50 15.97 -10.14
CA LEU A 47 -14.43 15.39 -8.81
C LEU A 47 -15.18 14.05 -8.73
N ALA A 48 -16.27 13.91 -9.51
CA ALA A 48 -16.99 12.64 -9.60
C ALA A 48 -16.12 11.54 -10.23
N LEU A 49 -15.35 11.89 -11.26
CA LEU A 49 -14.42 10.98 -11.92
C LEU A 49 -13.23 10.61 -11.01
N VAL A 50 -12.65 11.58 -10.30
CA VAL A 50 -11.60 11.33 -9.30
C VAL A 50 -12.10 10.39 -8.20
N GLY A 51 -13.30 10.65 -7.66
CA GLY A 51 -13.95 9.80 -6.68
C GLY A 51 -14.18 8.37 -7.19
N PHE A 52 -14.63 8.22 -8.44
CA PHE A 52 -14.83 6.92 -9.06
C PHE A 52 -13.52 6.13 -9.23
N ILE A 53 -12.43 6.80 -9.63
CA ILE A 53 -11.10 6.16 -9.76
C ILE A 53 -10.59 5.66 -8.41
N LEU A 54 -10.67 6.49 -7.38
CA LEU A 54 -10.26 6.12 -6.03
C LEU A 54 -11.14 5.00 -5.47
N PHE A 55 -12.44 5.02 -5.77
CA PHE A 55 -13.34 3.92 -5.43
C PHE A 55 -12.95 2.61 -6.14
N ALA A 56 -12.68 2.67 -7.44
CA ALA A 56 -12.25 1.50 -8.22
C ALA A 56 -10.94 0.92 -7.67
N ALA A 57 -10.00 1.77 -7.23
CA ALA A 57 -8.77 1.34 -6.56
C ALA A 57 -9.03 0.58 -5.26
N ARG A 58 -9.97 1.05 -4.44
CA ARG A 58 -10.36 0.32 -3.22
C ARG A 58 -11.00 -1.01 -3.55
N LEU A 59 -11.76 -1.09 -4.63
CA LEU A 59 -12.35 -2.34 -5.06
C LEU A 59 -11.28 -3.35 -5.53
N THR A 60 -10.20 -2.88 -6.15
CA THR A 60 -9.07 -3.77 -6.49
C THR A 60 -8.32 -4.23 -5.24
N ASP A 61 -8.11 -3.37 -4.24
CA ASP A 61 -7.47 -3.72 -2.96
C ASP A 61 -8.20 -4.91 -2.29
N VAL A 62 -9.53 -4.91 -2.32
CA VAL A 62 -10.36 -6.00 -1.76
C VAL A 62 -10.03 -7.37 -2.36
N VAL A 63 -9.55 -7.42 -3.61
CA VAL A 63 -9.18 -8.66 -4.30
C VAL A 63 -7.69 -8.94 -4.19
N THR A 64 -6.84 -7.92 -4.36
CA THR A 64 -5.38 -8.07 -4.34
C THR A 64 -4.86 -8.39 -2.94
N ASP A 65 -5.43 -7.81 -1.88
CA ASP A 65 -4.99 -8.04 -0.50
C ASP A 65 -5.12 -9.52 -0.08
N PRO A 66 -6.27 -10.20 -0.25
CA PRO A 66 -6.37 -11.63 0.03
C PRO A 66 -5.49 -12.49 -0.88
N LEU A 67 -5.35 -12.12 -2.15
CA LEU A 67 -4.54 -12.84 -3.13
C LEU A 67 -3.06 -12.82 -2.71
N VAL A 68 -2.51 -11.63 -2.46
CA VAL A 68 -1.13 -11.42 -2.01
C VAL A 68 -0.93 -12.06 -0.64
N GLY A 69 -1.91 -11.97 0.26
CA GLY A 69 -1.89 -12.66 1.55
C GLY A 69 -1.73 -14.18 1.40
N ARG A 70 -2.52 -14.80 0.53
CA ARG A 70 -2.46 -16.24 0.25
C ARG A 70 -1.15 -16.62 -0.43
N LEU A 71 -0.70 -15.88 -1.44
CA LEU A 71 0.56 -16.13 -2.16
C LEU A 71 1.76 -16.00 -1.23
N SER A 72 1.77 -14.98 -0.38
CA SER A 72 2.77 -14.79 0.67
C SER A 72 2.80 -15.99 1.61
N ASP A 73 1.65 -16.49 2.05
CA ASP A 73 1.60 -17.63 2.96
C ASP A 73 1.97 -18.99 2.33
N LEU A 74 1.92 -19.11 1.00
CA LEU A 74 2.39 -20.30 0.27
C LEU A 74 3.89 -20.24 -0.07
N THR A 75 4.51 -19.07 0.03
CA THR A 75 5.89 -18.84 -0.39
C THR A 75 6.89 -19.46 0.58
N LYS A 76 7.73 -20.38 0.09
CA LYS A 76 8.83 -21.00 0.86
C LYS A 76 10.17 -20.50 0.33
N THR A 77 10.81 -19.57 1.03
CA THR A 77 12.16 -19.11 0.67
C THR A 77 13.11 -19.21 1.86
N ARG A 78 14.43 -19.21 1.58
CA ARG A 78 15.51 -19.19 2.57
C ARG A 78 15.48 -17.99 3.51
N TRP A 79 14.79 -16.90 3.14
CA TRP A 79 14.66 -15.68 3.93
C TRP A 79 13.35 -15.63 4.74
N GLY A 80 12.55 -16.70 4.69
CA GLY A 80 11.25 -16.80 5.32
C GLY A 80 10.10 -16.49 4.37
N ARG A 81 8.88 -16.60 4.90
CA ARG A 81 7.63 -16.57 4.13
C ARG A 81 7.23 -15.17 3.65
N ARG A 82 7.32 -14.18 4.55
CA ARG A 82 6.81 -12.81 4.33
C ARG A 82 7.86 -11.79 3.88
N ARG A 83 9.15 -12.03 4.17
CA ARG A 83 10.23 -11.06 3.88
C ARG A 83 10.41 -10.76 2.38
N PRO A 84 10.37 -11.73 1.46
CA PRO A 84 10.49 -11.46 0.03
C PRO A 84 9.36 -10.58 -0.50
N TRP A 85 8.13 -10.78 -0.03
CA TRP A 85 6.96 -10.01 -0.42
C TRP A 85 7.05 -8.56 0.04
N VAL A 86 7.48 -8.33 1.28
CA VAL A 86 7.72 -6.97 1.78
C VAL A 86 8.82 -6.28 0.97
N LEU A 87 9.95 -6.97 0.72
CA LEU A 87 11.05 -6.40 -0.05
C LEU A 87 10.69 -6.09 -1.51
N ALA A 88 9.83 -6.90 -2.13
CA ALA A 88 9.32 -6.65 -3.48
C ALA A 88 8.26 -5.53 -3.50
N GLY A 89 7.44 -5.43 -2.45
CA GLY A 89 6.41 -4.40 -2.34
C GLY A 89 6.97 -2.99 -2.12
N VAL A 90 8.13 -2.85 -1.47
CA VAL A 90 8.76 -1.53 -1.23
C VAL A 90 9.02 -0.75 -2.53
N PRO A 91 9.77 -1.27 -3.53
CA PRO A 91 10.03 -0.52 -4.76
C PRO A 91 8.76 -0.24 -5.57
N MET A 92 7.78 -1.15 -5.53
CA MET A 92 6.49 -0.98 -6.18
C MET A 92 5.71 0.18 -5.55
N MET A 93 5.59 0.20 -4.21
CA MET A 93 4.98 1.30 -3.45
C MET A 93 5.72 2.63 -3.67
N MET A 94 7.06 2.62 -3.75
CA MET A 94 7.85 3.82 -4.02
C MET A 94 7.55 4.39 -5.42
N MET A 95 7.44 3.52 -6.42
CA MET A 95 7.11 3.92 -7.79
C MET A 95 5.69 4.50 -7.87
N ALA A 96 4.71 3.80 -7.29
CA ALA A 96 3.32 4.26 -7.25
C ALA A 96 3.20 5.64 -6.57
N SER A 97 3.85 5.80 -5.41
CA SER A 97 3.88 7.07 -4.68
C SER A 97 4.55 8.17 -5.51
N TYR A 98 5.65 7.88 -6.19
CA TYR A 98 6.32 8.87 -7.04
C TYR A 98 5.40 9.34 -8.17
N LEU A 99 4.74 8.42 -8.88
CA LEU A 99 3.81 8.77 -9.95
C LEU A 99 2.63 9.60 -9.43
N LEU A 100 2.11 9.26 -8.26
CA LEU A 100 0.95 9.92 -7.67
C LEU A 100 1.25 11.33 -7.14
N PHE A 101 2.45 11.56 -6.60
CA PHE A 101 2.82 12.87 -6.03
C PHE A 101 3.58 13.78 -7.01
N PHE A 102 4.15 13.24 -8.09
CA PHE A 102 4.83 14.00 -9.14
C PHE A 102 4.16 13.79 -10.50
N PRO A 103 2.91 14.23 -10.68
CA PRO A 103 2.25 14.14 -11.98
C PRO A 103 2.87 15.10 -13.02
N PRO A 104 2.82 14.75 -14.31
CA PRO A 104 3.16 15.67 -15.41
C PRO A 104 2.14 16.82 -15.51
N GLU A 105 2.52 17.92 -16.17
CA GLU A 105 1.68 19.14 -16.30
C GLU A 105 0.28 18.85 -16.88
N ILE A 106 0.16 17.84 -17.76
CA ILE A 106 -1.11 17.35 -18.28
C ILE A 106 -1.37 15.97 -17.71
N VAL A 107 -2.33 15.89 -16.80
CA VAL A 107 -2.74 14.63 -16.19
C VAL A 107 -3.88 14.01 -16.97
N SER A 108 -3.69 12.76 -17.39
CA SER A 108 -4.75 11.94 -17.97
C SER A 108 -5.39 11.02 -16.92
N VAL A 109 -6.64 10.63 -17.18
CA VAL A 109 -7.35 9.62 -16.38
C VAL A 109 -6.56 8.32 -16.28
N TRP A 110 -5.93 7.91 -17.38
CA TRP A 110 -5.09 6.71 -17.45
C TRP A 110 -3.85 6.80 -16.56
N TYR A 111 -3.26 7.99 -16.46
CA TYR A 111 -2.14 8.22 -15.55
C TYR A 111 -2.56 8.01 -14.10
N LEU A 112 -3.66 8.66 -13.67
CA LEU A 112 -4.17 8.52 -12.31
C LEU A 112 -4.54 7.05 -12.00
N LEU A 113 -5.25 6.39 -12.90
CA LEU A 113 -5.56 4.95 -12.77
C LEU A 113 -4.30 4.10 -12.61
N SER A 114 -3.28 4.30 -13.47
CA SER A 114 -2.05 3.52 -13.39
C SER A 114 -1.28 3.77 -12.10
N SER A 115 -1.28 5.01 -11.60
CA SER A 115 -0.54 5.39 -10.39
C SER A 115 -1.16 4.82 -9.10
N VAL A 116 -2.48 4.60 -9.10
CA VAL A 116 -3.18 4.07 -7.93
C VAL A 116 -3.28 2.52 -7.96
N MET A 117 -3.23 1.92 -9.15
CA MET A 117 -3.32 0.46 -9.33
C MET A 117 -1.97 -0.27 -9.23
N LEU A 118 -0.87 0.49 -9.15
CA LEU A 118 0.51 0.00 -9.06
C LEU A 118 0.97 0.03 -7.60
#